data_AF-A0A851UZ83-F1
#
_entry.id   AF-A0A851UZ83-F1
#
_cell.length_a   1.000
_cell.length_b   1.000
_cell.length_c   1.000
_cell.angle_alpha   90.00
_cell.angle_beta   90.00
_cell.angle_gamma   90.00
#
_symmetry.space_group_name_H-M   'P 1'
#
loop_
_entity.id
_entity.type
_entity.pdbx_description
1 polymer ?
#
loop_
_entity_poly.entity_id
_entity_poly.type
_entity_poly.pdbx_seq_one_letter_code
_entity_poly.pdbx_strand_id
1 'polypeptide(L)'
;TEIMTIIADFFDYRGWKYCRLDGSTKAEDRQTLLSTFNDPQSPYQVFILSTRAGGLGLNLQSADTVIIYDTDWNPHADLQAQDRAHRIGQKKEVRVLRLISSQTVEELVLQRAQRKLEIDGKVIQAGKFDDVTTSTE
;
A
#
# COMPACT_ATOMS: atom_id res chain seq x y z
N THR A 1 13.81 -8.68 1.50
CA THR A 1 13.53 -7.53 2.41
C THR A 1 14.78 -6.72 2.72
N GLU A 2 15.94 -7.01 2.09
CA GLU A 2 17.19 -6.22 2.21
C GLU A 2 16.99 -4.70 2.08
N ILE A 3 16.23 -4.25 1.09
CA ILE A 3 15.93 -2.82 0.88
C ILE A 3 15.26 -2.20 2.11
N MET A 4 14.34 -2.91 2.77
CA MET A 4 13.70 -2.42 3.99
C MET A 4 14.70 -2.26 5.13
N THR A 5 15.72 -3.11 5.20
CA THR A 5 16.82 -2.98 6.17
C THR A 5 17.64 -1.73 5.88
N ILE A 6 18.00 -1.48 4.62
CA ILE A 6 18.75 -0.27 4.24
C ILE A 6 17.94 1.02 4.56
N ILE A 7 16.64 1.01 4.30
CA ILE A 7 15.76 2.15 4.64
C ILE A 7 15.66 2.33 6.16
N ALA A 8 15.56 1.24 6.91
CA ALA A 8 15.56 1.26 8.37
C ALA A 8 16.86 1.88 8.91
N ASP A 9 18.03 1.43 8.41
CA ASP A 9 19.34 1.99 8.78
C ASP A 9 19.43 3.48 8.47
N PHE A 10 18.88 3.92 7.33
CA PHE A 10 18.81 5.34 6.97
C PHE A 10 17.93 6.14 7.94
N PHE A 11 16.79 5.60 8.38
CA PHE A 11 15.95 6.26 9.38
C PHE A 11 16.60 6.32 10.75
N ASP A 12 17.31 5.26 11.15
CA ASP A 12 18.10 5.26 12.39
C ASP A 12 19.20 6.33 12.34
N TYR A 13 19.92 6.44 11.22
CA TYR A 13 20.90 7.50 10.99
C TYR A 13 20.29 8.91 11.05
N ARG A 14 19.05 9.08 10.57
CA ARG A 14 18.32 10.36 10.61
C ARG A 14 17.62 10.62 11.95
N GLY A 15 17.61 9.65 12.87
CA GLY A 15 16.89 9.73 14.14
C GLY A 15 15.35 9.69 13.99
N TRP A 16 14.84 9.12 12.90
CA TRP A 16 13.41 8.99 12.64
C TRP A 16 12.87 7.70 13.24
N LYS A 17 11.76 7.80 13.98
CA LYS A 17 11.09 6.64 14.56
C LYS A 17 10.18 5.99 13.53
N TYR A 18 10.36 4.68 13.34
CA TYR A 18 9.58 3.89 12.40
C TYR A 18 9.09 2.57 13.01
N CYS A 19 7.98 2.06 12.47
CA CYS A 19 7.55 0.68 12.64
C CYS A 19 7.95 -0.11 11.38
N ARG A 20 8.24 -1.42 11.54
CA ARG A 20 8.56 -2.31 10.42
C ARG A 20 7.72 -3.58 10.51
N LEU A 21 7.08 -3.96 9.41
CA LEU A 21 6.36 -5.23 9.30
C LEU A 21 6.71 -5.90 7.97
N ASP A 22 7.22 -7.12 8.06
CA ASP A 22 7.50 -7.98 6.92
C ASP A 22 7.01 -9.42 7.19
N GLY A 23 7.33 -10.35 6.29
CA GLY A 23 6.88 -11.74 6.38
C GLY A 23 7.42 -12.50 7.60
N SER A 24 8.48 -12.00 8.24
CA SER A 24 9.06 -12.63 9.44
C SER A 24 8.42 -12.17 10.74
N THR A 25 7.64 -11.08 10.73
CA THR A 25 6.95 -10.56 11.92
C THR A 25 5.88 -11.54 12.38
N LYS A 26 5.96 -11.97 13.65
CA LYS A 26 4.99 -12.88 14.28
C LYS A 26 3.60 -12.26 14.31
N ALA A 27 2.56 -13.09 14.25
CA ALA A 27 1.18 -12.62 14.21
C ALA A 27 0.81 -11.74 15.42
N GLU A 28 1.28 -12.10 16.61
CA GLU A 28 1.03 -11.38 17.87
C GLU A 28 1.59 -9.96 17.85
N ASP A 29 2.82 -9.78 17.34
CA ASP A 29 3.50 -8.49 17.28
C ASP A 29 2.84 -7.53 16.28
N ARG A 30 2.17 -8.06 15.24
CA ARG A 30 1.51 -7.24 14.21
C ARG A 30 0.44 -6.35 14.81
N GLN A 31 -0.39 -6.90 15.70
CA GLN A 31 -1.47 -6.14 16.32
C GLN A 31 -0.92 -5.01 17.19
N THR A 32 0.14 -5.29 17.95
CA THR A 32 0.83 -4.28 18.75
C THR A 32 1.38 -3.16 17.87
N LEU A 33 2.11 -3.47 16.80
CA LEU A 33 2.64 -2.48 15.87
C LEU A 33 1.54 -1.60 15.25
N LEU A 34 0.41 -2.20 14.85
CA LEU A 34 -0.73 -1.46 14.31
C LEU A 34 -1.36 -0.54 15.35
N SER A 35 -1.52 -1.01 16.59
CA SER A 35 -2.07 -0.18 17.67
C SER A 35 -1.15 0.99 18.01
N THR A 36 0.16 0.73 18.10
CA THR A 36 1.17 1.76 18.37
C THR A 36 1.23 2.80 17.26
N PHE A 37 1.13 2.40 15.99
CA PHE A 37 1.15 3.36 14.88
C PHE A 37 -0.14 4.19 14.79
N ASN A 38 -1.29 3.58 15.04
CA ASN A 38 -2.58 4.27 14.98
C ASN A 38 -2.91 5.13 16.21
N ASP A 39 -2.10 5.05 17.28
CA ASP A 39 -2.24 5.91 18.44
C ASP A 39 -2.06 7.38 18.03
N PRO A 40 -3.00 8.29 18.34
CA PRO A 40 -2.84 9.72 18.05
C PRO A 40 -1.62 10.37 18.72
N GLN A 41 -1.10 9.78 19.79
CA GLN A 41 0.12 10.20 20.50
C GLN A 41 1.35 9.37 20.09
N SER A 42 1.24 8.58 19.02
CA SER A 42 2.34 7.76 18.55
C SER A 42 3.55 8.61 18.21
N PRO A 43 4.74 8.27 18.73
CA PRO A 43 5.98 8.93 18.32
C PRO A 43 6.48 8.41 16.95
N TYR A 44 5.83 7.40 16.37
CA TYR A 44 6.21 6.76 15.11
C TYR A 44 5.49 7.44 13.94
N GLN A 45 6.25 8.06 13.05
CA GLN A 45 5.70 8.77 11.88
C GLN A 45 5.73 7.93 10.61
N VAL A 46 6.55 6.88 10.58
CA VAL A 46 6.77 6.04 9.39
C VAL A 46 6.46 4.59 9.71
N PHE A 47 5.76 3.92 8.79
CA PHE A 47 5.53 2.49 8.83
C PHE A 47 6.11 1.86 7.56
N ILE A 48 7.21 1.12 7.70
CA ILE A 48 7.84 0.36 6.61
C ILE A 48 7.10 -0.97 6.46
N LEU A 49 6.52 -1.21 5.29
CA LEU A 49 5.73 -2.39 4.98
C LEU A 49 6.23 -3.05 3.70
N SER A 50 6.28 -4.38 3.71
CA SER A 50 6.37 -5.11 2.45
C SER A 50 4.98 -5.26 1.84
N THR A 51 4.84 -4.99 0.55
CA THR A 51 3.55 -5.10 -0.18
C THR A 51 2.93 -6.50 -0.04
N ARG A 52 3.77 -7.55 -0.02
CA ARG A 52 3.32 -8.94 0.17
C ARG A 52 2.91 -9.27 1.61
N ALA A 53 3.53 -8.66 2.61
CA ALA A 53 3.10 -8.80 4.01
C ALA A 53 1.87 -7.93 4.34
N GLY A 54 1.58 -6.92 3.52
CA GLY A 54 0.41 -6.05 3.62
C GLY A 54 -0.92 -6.69 3.18
N GLY A 55 -0.88 -7.81 2.46
CA GLY A 55 -2.09 -8.52 1.95
C GLY A 55 -2.97 -9.15 3.04
N LEU A 56 -2.58 -9.04 4.31
CA LEU A 56 -3.19 -9.69 5.48
C LEU A 56 -4.33 -8.89 6.13
N GLY A 57 -4.80 -7.79 5.55
CA GLY A 57 -5.96 -7.08 6.13
C GLY A 57 -5.62 -5.94 7.09
N LEU A 58 -4.42 -5.35 7.02
CA LEU A 58 -3.99 -4.28 7.93
C LEU A 58 -4.89 -3.03 7.87
N ASN A 59 -5.00 -2.31 9.00
CA ASN A 59 -5.69 -1.01 9.10
C ASN A 59 -4.68 0.07 9.50
N LEU A 60 -4.41 1.01 8.58
CA LEU A 60 -3.44 2.10 8.74
C LEU A 60 -4.12 3.46 8.51
N GLN A 61 -5.39 3.59 8.89
CA GLN A 61 -6.22 4.79 8.72
C GLN A 61 -5.68 6.06 9.39
N SER A 62 -4.61 5.98 10.19
CA SER A 62 -3.89 7.15 10.73
C SER A 62 -2.90 7.76 9.72
N ALA A 63 -2.42 6.98 8.75
CA ALA A 63 -1.49 7.43 7.72
C ALA A 63 -2.18 8.22 6.62
N ASP A 64 -1.66 9.41 6.33
CA ASP A 64 -2.14 10.30 5.26
C ASP A 64 -1.27 10.26 4.00
N THR A 65 -0.09 9.63 4.06
CA THR A 65 0.85 9.58 2.94
C THR A 65 1.32 8.16 2.71
N VAL A 66 1.20 7.68 1.47
CA VAL A 66 1.65 6.37 1.02
C VAL A 66 2.74 6.57 -0.02
N ILE A 67 3.93 6.03 0.23
CA ILE A 67 5.04 6.04 -0.73
C ILE A 67 5.26 4.60 -1.21
N ILE A 68 5.04 4.38 -2.49
CA ILE A 68 5.38 3.12 -3.17
C ILE A 68 6.82 3.26 -3.65
N TYR A 69 7.72 2.56 -2.96
CA TYR A 69 9.16 2.63 -3.21
C TYR A 69 9.55 1.86 -4.48
N ASP A 70 9.03 0.64 -4.63
CA ASP A 70 9.21 -0.23 -5.80
C ASP A 70 7.86 -0.68 -6.36
N THR A 71 7.78 -0.85 -7.68
CA THR A 71 6.54 -1.23 -8.37
C THR A 71 6.45 -2.74 -8.54
N ASP A 72 5.34 -3.34 -8.08
CA ASP A 72 5.07 -4.76 -8.30
C ASP A 72 4.55 -5.00 -9.73
N TRP A 73 4.82 -6.18 -10.27
CA TRP A 73 4.27 -6.65 -11.54
C TRP A 73 2.76 -6.88 -11.47
N ASN A 74 2.22 -7.10 -10.27
CA ASN A 74 0.80 -7.17 -9.98
C ASN A 74 0.31 -5.82 -9.43
N PRO A 75 -0.40 -5.01 -10.23
CA PRO A 75 -0.88 -3.69 -9.80
C PRO A 75 -1.86 -3.75 -8.61
N HIS A 76 -2.54 -4.88 -8.41
CA HIS A 76 -3.48 -5.05 -7.30
C HIS A 76 -2.78 -5.07 -5.94
N ALA A 77 -1.50 -5.48 -5.88
CA ALA A 77 -0.73 -5.42 -4.64
C ALA A 77 -0.56 -3.96 -4.17
N ASP A 78 -0.27 -3.07 -5.12
CA ASP A 78 -0.09 -1.65 -4.85
C ASP A 78 -1.41 -0.94 -4.52
N LEU A 79 -2.51 -1.29 -5.20
CA LEU A 79 -3.85 -0.80 -4.88
C LEU A 79 -4.26 -1.24 -3.47
N GLN A 80 -4.05 -2.52 -3.15
CA GLN A 80 -4.37 -3.07 -1.84
C GLN A 80 -3.54 -2.41 -0.72
N ALA A 81 -2.30 -1.98 -1.01
CA ALA A 81 -1.46 -1.23 -0.09
C ALA A 81 -1.99 0.21 0.13
N GLN A 82 -2.45 0.89 -0.92
CA GLN A 82 -3.07 2.22 -0.83
C GLN A 82 -4.37 2.19 0.00
N ASP A 83 -5.21 1.18 -0.21
CA ASP A 83 -6.47 0.97 0.52
C ASP A 83 -6.29 0.76 2.03
N ARG A 84 -5.05 0.49 2.50
CA ARG A 84 -4.75 0.41 3.94
C ARG A 84 -4.86 1.75 4.64
N ALA A 85 -4.48 2.82 3.94
CA ALA A 85 -4.56 4.20 4.40
C ALA A 85 -5.85 4.87 3.92
N HIS A 86 -6.26 4.61 2.67
CA HIS A 86 -7.51 5.09 2.09
C HIS A 86 -8.70 4.23 2.54
N ARG A 87 -9.06 4.34 3.83
CA ARG A 87 -10.08 3.52 4.48
C ARG A 87 -11.07 4.35 5.29
N ILE A 88 -12.28 3.81 5.48
CA ILE A 88 -13.30 4.38 6.36
C ILE A 88 -12.70 4.64 7.74
N GLY A 89 -12.76 5.89 8.20
CA GLY A 89 -12.16 6.35 9.46
C GLY A 89 -11.00 7.34 9.28
N GLN A 90 -10.40 7.40 8.09
CA GLN A 90 -9.42 8.43 7.74
C GLN A 90 -10.10 9.82 7.66
N LYS A 91 -9.46 10.83 8.26
CA LYS A 91 -9.95 12.22 8.32
C LYS A 91 -9.11 13.19 7.49
N LYS A 92 -7.95 12.76 7.00
CA LYS A 92 -7.02 13.55 6.20
C LYS A 92 -7.04 13.10 4.75
N GLU A 93 -6.63 14.00 3.85
CA GLU A 93 -6.41 13.66 2.44
C GLU A 93 -5.25 12.65 2.33
N VAL A 94 -5.50 11.51 1.67
CA VAL A 94 -4.48 10.49 1.44
C VAL A 94 -3.73 10.78 0.15
N ARG A 95 -2.42 10.98 0.24
CA ARG A 95 -1.53 11.21 -0.90
C ARG A 95 -0.74 9.96 -1.23
N VAL A 96 -0.83 9.50 -2.46
CA VAL A 96 -0.07 8.34 -2.96
C VAL A 96 1.02 8.83 -3.90
N LEU A 97 2.27 8.57 -3.54
CA LEU A 97 3.46 8.89 -4.33
C LEU A 97 4.12 7.58 -4.74
N ARG A 98 4.46 7.44 -6.03
CA ARG A 98 5.21 6.30 -6.55
C ARG A 98 6.56 6.79 -7.04
N LEU A 99 7.63 6.18 -6.53
CA LEU A 99 8.98 6.44 -7.00
C LEU A 99 9.26 5.55 -8.21
N ILE A 100 9.80 6.16 -9.28
CA ILE A 100 10.20 5.47 -10.51
C ILE A 100 11.51 6.09 -10.98
N SER A 101 12.49 5.24 -11.24
CA SER A 101 13.77 5.64 -11.81
C SER A 101 13.67 5.78 -13.32
N SER A 102 14.00 6.97 -13.84
CA SER A 102 13.94 7.24 -15.28
C SER A 102 14.91 6.39 -16.09
N GLN A 103 14.52 6.02 -17.31
CA GLN A 103 15.35 5.23 -18.24
C GLN A 103 15.77 3.86 -17.67
N THR A 104 14.96 3.28 -16.78
CA THR A 104 15.21 1.96 -16.21
C THR A 104 14.09 0.97 -16.54
N VAL A 105 14.32 -0.29 -16.19
CA VAL A 105 13.31 -1.35 -16.32
C VAL A 105 12.02 -1.04 -15.53
N GLU A 106 12.07 -0.19 -14.50
CA GLU A 106 10.92 0.17 -13.67
C GLU A 106 9.80 0.84 -14.49
N GLU A 107 10.14 1.68 -15.47
CA GLU A 107 9.15 2.29 -16.37
C GLU A 107 8.37 1.22 -17.15
N LEU A 108 9.07 0.17 -17.57
CA LEU A 108 8.49 -0.92 -18.35
C LEU A 108 7.60 -1.82 -17.47
N VAL A 109 8.00 -2.05 -16.22
CA VAL A 109 7.17 -2.74 -15.23
C VAL A 109 5.89 -1.94 -14.99
N LEU A 110 6.00 -0.63 -14.75
CA LEU A 110 4.85 0.26 -14.53
C LEU A 110 3.89 0.25 -15.72
N GLN A 111 4.40 0.39 -16.95
CA GLN A 111 3.57 0.34 -18.16
C GLN A 111 2.81 -0.98 -18.30
N ARG A 112 3.47 -2.11 -17.99
CA ARG A 112 2.83 -3.42 -18.02
C ARG A 112 1.78 -3.59 -16.91
N ALA A 113 2.07 -3.11 -15.71
CA ALA A 113 1.12 -3.12 -14.60
C ALA A 113 -0.12 -2.26 -14.93
N GLN A 114 0.07 -1.08 -15.51
CA GLN A 114 -1.02 -0.21 -15.95
C GLN A 114 -1.88 -0.87 -17.04
N ARG A 115 -1.26 -1.52 -18.03
CA ARG A 115 -1.99 -2.26 -19.06
C ARG A 115 -2.87 -3.37 -18.47
N LYS A 116 -2.39 -4.07 -17.43
CA LYS A 116 -3.22 -5.08 -16.73
C LYS A 116 -4.45 -4.44 -16.09
N LEU A 117 -4.30 -3.29 -15.43
CA LEU A 117 -5.44 -2.55 -14.86
C LEU A 117 -6.43 -2.08 -15.93
N GLU A 118 -5.97 -1.63 -17.09
CA GLU A 118 -6.85 -1.21 -18.18
C GLU A 118 -7.67 -2.38 -18.74
N ILE A 119 -7.06 -3.56 -18.86
CA ILE A 119 -7.76 -4.77 -19.28
C ILE A 119 -8.81 -5.15 -18.24
N ASP A 120 -8.44 -5.19 -16.96
CA ASP A 120 -9.36 -5.49 -15.85
C ASP A 120 -10.51 -4.48 -15.80
N GLY A 121 -10.22 -3.19 -15.98
CA GLY A 121 -11.20 -2.12 -16.00
C GLY A 121 -12.27 -2.31 -17.09
N LYS A 122 -11.89 -2.77 -18.28
CA LYS A 122 -12.84 -3.09 -19.36
C LYS A 122 -13.77 -4.24 -19.00
N VAL A 123 -13.25 -5.26 -18.31
CA VAL A 123 -14.05 -6.42 -17.86
C VAL A 123 -15.01 -6.02 -16.74
N ILE A 124 -14.54 -5.27 -15.73
CA ILE A 124 -15.38 -4.78 -14.62
C ILE A 124 -16.47 -3.84 -15.14
N GLN A 125 -16.12 -2.94 -16.07
CA GLN A 125 -17.09 -2.03 -16.66
C GLN A 125 -18.15 -2.79 -17.47
N ALA A 126 -17.76 -3.86 -18.19
CA ALA A 126 -18.72 -4.73 -18.88
C ALA A 126 -19.66 -5.44 -17.89
N GLY A 127 -19.14 -5.98 -16.78
CA GLY A 127 -19.94 -6.66 -15.76
C GLY A 127 -20.88 -5.73 -14.95
N LYS A 128 -20.52 -4.45 -14.77
CA LYS A 128 -21.40 -3.47 -14.09
C LYS A 128 -22.70 -3.15 -14.85
N PHE A 129 -22.76 -3.43 -16.16
CA PHE A 129 -24.00 -3.30 -16.92
C PHE A 129 -24.94 -4.49 -16.72
N ASP A 130 -24.43 -5.67 -16.32
CA ASP A 130 -25.27 -6.86 -16.09
C ASP A 130 -26.13 -6.72 -14.82
N ASP A 131 -25.69 -5.95 -13.82
CA ASP A 131 -26.43 -5.73 -12.56
C ASP A 131 -27.68 -4.82 -12.70
N VAL A 132 -27.89 -4.17 -13.86
CA VAL A 132 -29.04 -3.25 -14.08
C VAL A 132 -30.06 -3.79 -15.09
N THR A 133 -29.86 -4.97 -15.67
CA THR A 133 -30.81 -5.56 -16.64
C THR A 133 -31.55 -6.77 -16.09
N THR A 134 -32.57 -6.52 -15.26
CA THR A 134 -33.92 -7.17 -15.33
C THR A 134 -34.81 -6.67 -14.18
N SER A 135 -35.40 -5.49 -14.33
CA SER A 135 -36.54 -5.04 -13.52
C SER A 135 -37.42 -4.09 -14.33
N THR A 136 -37.88 -4.55 -15.48
CA THR A 136 -39.04 -3.97 -16.17
C THR A 136 -39.71 -5.07 -16.97
N GLU A 137 -40.63 -5.77 -16.31
CA GLU A 137 -41.98 -6.10 -16.81
C GLU A 137 -42.86 -6.45 -15.60
#